data_AF-A0A9X7IP05-F1
#
_entry.id   AF-A0A9X7IP05-F1
#
_cell.length_a   1.000
_cell.length_b   1.000
_cell.length_c   1.000
_cell.angle_alpha   90.00
_cell.angle_beta   90.00
_cell.angle_gamma   90.00
#
_symmetry.space_group_name_H-M   'P 1'
#
loop_
_entity.id
_entity.type
_entity.pdbx_description
1 polymer ?
#
loop_
_entity_poly.entity_id
_entity_poly.type
_entity_poly.pdbx_seq_one_letter_code
_entity_poly.pdbx_strand_id
1 'polypeptide(L)' 'RVGGGGAPGVPLPGWAVRLPEAAAAALRTGDPAVLPRVHDGACLIDLRCVPEADDDRLLAAVRAALDRIG' A
#
# COMPACT_ATOMS: atom_id res chain seq x y z
N ARG A 1 10.00 8.47 2.78
CA ARG A 1 11.02 8.35 3.85
C ARG A 1 11.60 6.95 3.75
N VAL A 2 12.90 6.76 3.98
CA VAL A 2 13.48 5.41 4.04
C VAL A 2 12.90 4.66 5.25
N GLY A 3 12.46 3.41 5.06
CA GLY A 3 12.04 2.51 6.14
C GLY A 3 13.19 2.13 7.07
N GLY A 4 12.84 1.72 8.31
CA GLY A 4 13.71 1.79 9.48
C GLY A 4 14.98 0.94 9.42
N GLY A 5 16.14 1.59 9.54
CA GLY A 5 17.39 0.91 9.85
C GLY A 5 18.65 1.66 9.44
N GLY A 6 18.68 2.29 8.25
CA GLY A 6 19.92 2.84 7.68
C GLY A 6 20.00 4.36 7.54
N ALA A 7 18.87 5.04 7.37
CA ALA A 7 18.82 6.50 7.11
C ALA A 7 17.47 7.12 7.54
N PRO A 8 17.17 7.19 8.84
CA PRO A 8 15.98 7.87 9.32
C PRO A 8 16.01 9.35 8.93
N GLY A 9 14.92 9.86 8.35
CA GLY A 9 14.74 11.29 8.08
C GLY A 9 14.99 11.75 6.64
N VAL A 10 15.60 10.93 5.78
CA VAL A 10 15.82 11.33 4.37
C VAL A 10 14.51 11.18 3.56
N PRO A 11 14.00 12.27 2.94
CA PRO A 11 12.90 12.18 2.00
C PRO A 11 13.37 11.46 0.74
N LEU A 12 12.65 10.41 0.34
CA LEU A 12 12.83 9.78 -0.96
C LEU A 12 11.71 10.28 -1.86
N PRO A 13 12.01 11.05 -2.94
CA PRO A 13 10.99 11.38 -3.91
C PRO A 13 10.43 10.09 -4.50
N GLY A 14 9.12 10.06 -4.74
CA GLY A 14 8.46 8.87 -5.24
C GLY A 14 6.97 9.03 -5.31
N TRP A 15 6.33 8.00 -5.82
CA TRP A 15 4.90 7.96 -6.10
C TRP A 15 4.29 6.82 -5.29
N ALA A 16 3.04 7.00 -4.89
CA ALA A 16 2.25 5.96 -4.26
C ALA A 16 0.85 5.97 -4.87
N VAL A 17 0.25 4.78 -4.99
CA VAL A 17 -1.16 4.65 -5.33
C VAL A 17 -1.98 5.08 -4.12
N ARG A 18 -2.87 6.06 -4.32
CA ARG A 18 -3.77 6.59 -3.29
C ARG A 18 -5.12 5.90 -3.38
N LEU A 19 -5.55 5.30 -2.27
CA LEU A 19 -6.85 4.64 -2.10
C LEU A 19 -7.61 5.29 -0.91
N PRO A 20 -8.93 5.07 -0.78
CA PRO A 20 -9.68 5.44 0.42
C PRO A 20 -9.04 4.87 1.68
N GLU A 21 -9.02 5.63 2.79
CA GLU A 21 -8.39 5.20 4.05
C GLU A 21 -8.92 3.85 4.54
N ALA A 22 -10.22 3.59 4.39
CA ALA A 22 -10.88 2.34 4.80
C ALA A 22 -10.30 1.10 4.10
N ALA A 23 -9.69 1.24 2.93
CA ALA A 23 -9.05 0.12 2.22
C ALA A 23 -7.90 -0.49 3.02
N ALA A 24 -7.25 0.27 3.91
CA ALA A 24 -6.07 -0.21 4.64
C ALA A 24 -6.38 -1.41 5.55
N ALA A 25 -7.54 -1.42 6.22
CA ALA A 25 -7.95 -2.55 7.05
C ALA A 25 -8.23 -3.79 6.18
N ALA A 26 -9.00 -3.60 5.10
CA ALA A 26 -9.35 -4.65 4.15
C ALA A 26 -8.12 -5.27 3.46
N LEU A 27 -7.10 -4.47 3.16
CA LEU A 27 -5.84 -4.92 2.57
C LEU A 27 -5.00 -5.74 3.56
N ARG A 28 -4.92 -5.32 4.83
CA ARG A 28 -4.13 -6.03 5.86
C ARG A 28 -4.69 -7.40 6.21
N THR A 29 -6.01 -7.58 6.11
CA THR A 29 -6.69 -8.83 6.44
C THR A 29 -7.08 -9.65 5.20
N GLY A 30 -6.73 -9.18 4.00
CA GLY A 30 -6.94 -9.92 2.76
C GLY A 30 -5.97 -11.08 2.57
N ASP A 31 -6.22 -11.88 1.53
CA ASP A 31 -5.29 -12.91 1.06
C ASP A 31 -4.96 -12.66 -0.42
N PRO A 32 -3.72 -12.23 -0.75
CA PRO A 32 -2.63 -11.95 0.18
C PRO A 32 -2.86 -10.70 1.03
N ALA A 33 -2.18 -10.66 2.18
CA ALA A 33 -2.10 -9.44 2.98
C ALA A 33 -1.20 -8.41 2.28
N VAL A 34 -1.71 -7.19 2.13
CA VAL A 34 -0.95 -6.02 1.66
C VAL A 34 -0.83 -5.05 2.83
N LEU A 35 0.38 -4.51 3.05
CA LEU A 35 0.67 -3.63 4.19
C LEU A 35 0.85 -2.18 3.72
N PRO A 36 -0.25 -1.46 3.42
CA PRO A 36 -0.16 -0.07 3.02
C PRO A 36 0.15 0.84 4.22
N ARG A 37 0.66 2.02 3.90
CA ARG A 37 0.79 3.13 4.86
C ARG A 37 -0.50 3.94 4.88
N VAL A 38 -0.97 4.34 6.05
CA VAL A 38 -2.01 5.37 6.17
C VAL A 38 -1.35 6.72 6.48
N HIS A 39 -1.74 7.75 5.74
CA HIS A 39 -1.25 9.12 5.93
C HIS A 39 -2.25 10.12 5.34
N ASP A 40 -2.50 11.21 6.06
CA ASP A 40 -3.33 12.34 5.61
C ASP A 40 -4.67 11.90 5.01
N GLY A 41 -5.38 11.01 5.72
CA GLY A 41 -6.71 10.53 5.32
C GLY A 41 -6.71 9.57 4.12
N ALA A 42 -5.56 8.95 3.81
CA ALA A 42 -5.42 8.07 2.66
C ALA A 42 -4.64 6.80 2.96
N CYS A 43 -5.06 5.72 2.31
CA CYS A 43 -4.31 4.48 2.21
C CYS A 43 -3.35 4.59 1.02
N LEU A 44 -2.05 4.41 1.26
CA LEU A 44 -0.97 4.59 0.30
C LEU A 44 -0.20 3.29 0.09
N ILE A 45 -0.06 2.88 -1.17
CA ILE A 45 0.76 1.75 -1.59
C ILE A 45 1.94 2.28 -2.41
N ASP A 46 3.15 2.11 -1.90
CA ASP A 46 4.39 2.44 -2.61
C ASP A 46 4.85 1.21 -3.40
N LEU A 47 4.73 1.27 -4.73
CA LEU A 47 5.05 0.13 -5.60
C LEU A 47 6.55 -0.20 -5.62
N ARG A 48 7.43 0.72 -5.19
CA ARG A 48 8.87 0.43 -5.10
C ARG A 48 9.20 -0.65 -4.07
N CYS A 49 8.27 -0.92 -3.15
CA CYS A 49 8.39 -1.99 -2.16
C CYS A 49 7.81 -3.32 -2.65
N VAL A 50 7.32 -3.39 -3.89
CA VAL A 50 6.66 -4.56 -4.48
C VAL A 50 7.44 -4.98 -5.74
N PRO A 51 7.80 -6.27 -5.88
CA PRO A 51 8.37 -6.77 -7.14
C PRO A 51 7.36 -6.63 -8.28
N GLU A 52 7.80 -6.23 -9.48
CA GLU A 52 6.91 -6.06 -10.66
C GLU A 52 6.13 -7.34 -11.01
N ALA A 53 6.71 -8.51 -10.74
CA ALA A 53 6.04 -9.80 -10.96
C ALA A 53 4.80 -10.02 -10.08
N ASP A 54 4.65 -9.25 -8.98
CA ASP A 54 3.49 -9.30 -8.09
C ASP A 54 2.39 -8.30 -8.48
N ASP A 55 2.54 -7.52 -9.56
CA ASP A 55 1.58 -6.48 -9.95
C ASP A 55 0.14 -7.00 -10.12
N ASP A 56 -0.03 -8.14 -10.81
CA ASP A 56 -1.35 -8.76 -11.00
C ASP A 56 -1.97 -9.20 -9.67
N ARG A 57 -1.14 -9.74 -8.78
CA ARG A 57 -1.56 -10.20 -7.45
C ARG A 57 -1.93 -9.01 -6.56
N LEU A 58 -1.16 -7.94 -6.60
CA LEU A 58 -1.45 -6.69 -5.91
C LEU A 58 -2.75 -6.06 -6.43
N LEU A 59 -2.94 -6.02 -7.75
CA LEU A 59 -4.15 -5.50 -8.37
C LEU A 59 -5.38 -6.28 -7.93
N ALA A 60 -5.31 -7.61 -7.90
CA ALA A 60 -6.39 -8.46 -7.42
C ALA A 60 -6.73 -8.18 -5.94
N ALA A 61 -5.72 -8.06 -5.08
CA ALA A 61 -5.91 -7.73 -3.66
C ALA A 61 -6.53 -6.33 -3.47
N VAL A 62 -6.11 -5.34 -4.25
CA VAL A 62 -6.67 -3.98 -4.24
C VAL A 62 -8.13 -3.98 -4.66
N ARG A 63 -8.48 -4.66 -5.76
CA ARG A 63 -9.88 -4.77 -6.20
C ARG A 63 -10.75 -5.41 -5.12
N ALA A 64 -10.34 -6.57 -4.60
CA ALA A 64 -11.09 -7.27 -3.55
C ALA A 64 -11.24 -6.46 -2.26
N ALA A 65 -10.27 -5.60 -1.93
CA ALA A 65 -10.36 -4.69 -0.79
C ALA A 65 -11.32 -3.53 -1.05
N LEU A 66 -11.32 -2.95 -2.26
CA LEU A 66 -12.23 -1.89 -2.66
C LEU A 66 -13.69 -2.37 -2.70
N ASP A 67 -13.92 -3.59 -3.21
CA ASP A 67 -15.25 -4.21 -3.23
C ASP A 67 -15.81 -4.47 -1.82
N ARG A 68 -14.94 -4.62 -0.80
CA ARG A 68 -15.35 -4.85 0.59
C ARG A 68 -15.72 -3.58 1.35
N ILE A 69 -15.33 -2.42 0.85
CA ILE A 69 -15.54 -1.13 1.52
C ILE A 69 -16.56 -0.24 0.78
N GLY A 70 -16.98 -0.64 -0.42
CA GLY A 70 -18.11 -0.07 -1.15
C GLY A 70 -19.38 -0.87 -0.92
#